data_AF-A0A9E4T6B0-F1
#
_entry.id   AF-A0A9E4T6B0-F1
#
_cell.length_a   1.000
_cell.length_b   1.000
_cell.length_c   1.000
_cell.angle_alpha   90.00
_cell.angle_beta   90.00
_cell.angle_gamma   90.00
#
_symmetry.space_group_name_H-M   'P 1'
#
loop_
_entity.id
_entity.type
_entity.pdbx_description
1 polymer ?
#
loop_
_entity_poly.entity_id
_entity_poly.type
_entity_poly.pdbx_seq_one_letter_code
_entity_poly.pdbx_strand_id
1 'polypeptide(L)' 'MRTADDAVGLLAKYAGSARIVAGATDLILELEGGQRPGITGLIDITRIPGLDEITMDEQG' A
#
# COMPACT_ATOMS: atom_id res chain seq x y z
N MET A 1 1.92 -2.07 -11.77
CA MET A 1 1.85 -3.06 -10.69
C MET A 1 0.57 -3.86 -10.87
N ARG A 2 0.65 -5.19 -10.87
CA ARG A 2 -0.53 -6.06 -11.12
C ARG A 2 -0.70 -7.17 -10.08
N THR A 3 0.28 -7.42 -9.23
CA THR A 3 0.24 -8.47 -8.20
C THR A 3 0.66 -7.92 -6.84
N ALA A 4 0.32 -8.65 -5.77
CA ALA A 4 0.80 -8.34 -4.42
C ALA A 4 2.35 -8.45 -4.33
N ASP A 5 2.93 -9.43 -5.03
CA ASP A 5 4.39 -9.64 -5.06
C ASP A 5 5.14 -8.46 -5.67
N ASP A 6 4.60 -7.82 -6.71
CA ASP A 6 5.17 -6.58 -7.25
C ASP A 6 5.23 -5.48 -6.16
N ALA A 7 4.17 -5.35 -5.36
CA ALA A 7 4.08 -4.35 -4.29
C ALA A 7 5.11 -4.63 -3.18
N VAL A 8 5.24 -5.90 -2.79
CA VAL A 8 6.25 -6.36 -1.82
C VAL A 8 7.66 -6.10 -2.34
N GLY A 9 7.92 -6.39 -3.62
CA GLY A 9 9.21 -6.11 -4.26
C GLY A 9 9.55 -4.61 -4.26
N LEU A 10 8.57 -3.74 -4.51
CA LEU A 10 8.76 -2.29 -4.43
C LEU A 10 9.01 -1.83 -2.99
N LEU A 11 8.26 -2.35 -2.01
CA LEU A 11 8.51 -2.05 -0.60
C LEU A 11 9.94 -2.39 -0.17
N ALA A 12 10.42 -3.59 -0.56
CA ALA A 12 11.78 -4.02 -0.28
C ALA A 12 12.82 -3.12 -0.97
N LYS A 13 12.58 -2.78 -2.24
CA LYS A 13 13.46 -1.90 -3.03
C LYS A 13 13.62 -0.52 -2.41
N TYR A 14 12.55 0.06 -1.87
CA TYR A 14 12.56 1.41 -1.31
C TYR A 14 12.83 1.45 0.21
N ALA A 15 13.08 0.30 0.85
CA ALA A 15 13.64 0.18 2.20
C ALA A 15 13.03 1.15 3.25
N GLY A 16 11.70 1.35 3.21
CA GLY A 16 10.96 2.20 4.16
C GLY A 16 10.68 3.64 3.71
N SER A 17 11.28 4.11 2.60
CA SER A 17 10.96 5.42 2.01
C SER A 17 9.70 5.41 1.14
N ALA A 18 9.13 4.24 0.89
CA ALA A 18 7.83 4.09 0.22
C ALA A 18 6.77 3.49 1.15
N ARG A 19 5.50 3.85 0.94
CA ARG A 19 4.35 3.28 1.65
C ARG A 19 3.29 2.78 0.68
N ILE A 20 2.64 1.67 1.03
CA ILE A 20 1.46 1.18 0.31
C ILE A 20 0.27 2.12 0.55
N VAL A 21 -0.51 2.36 -0.50
CA VAL A 21 -1.76 3.12 -0.45
C VAL A 21 -2.91 2.38 -1.11
N ALA A 22 -4.07 2.38 -0.43
CA ALA A 22 -5.38 2.03 -0.99
C ALA A 22 -6.24 3.31 -1.00
N GLY A 23 -7.18 3.47 -0.06
CA GLY A 23 -7.98 4.69 0.07
C GLY A 23 -7.22 5.93 0.56
N ALA A 24 -6.07 5.73 1.23
CA ALA A 24 -5.13 6.77 1.67
C ALA A 24 -5.67 7.89 2.61
N THR A 25 -6.91 7.80 3.09
CA THR A 25 -7.58 8.89 3.83
C THR A 25 -6.76 9.45 4.99
N ASP A 26 -6.24 8.60 5.88
CA ASP A 26 -5.41 9.06 7.01
C ASP A 26 -3.98 9.42 6.57
N LEU A 27 -3.41 8.64 5.66
CA LEU A 27 -2.02 8.82 5.21
C LEU A 27 -1.81 10.17 4.53
N ILE A 28 -2.78 10.65 3.74
CA ILE A 28 -2.69 11.95 3.09
C ILE A 28 -2.62 13.08 4.13
N LEU A 29 -3.47 13.04 5.17
CA LEU A 29 -3.45 14.02 6.25
C LEU A 29 -2.14 13.99 7.04
N GLU A 30 -1.60 12.80 7.29
CA GLU A 30 -0.30 12.63 7.95
C GLU A 30 0.87 13.19 7.13
N LEU A 31 0.84 13.00 5.80
CA LEU A 31 1.87 13.54 4.90
C LEU A 31 1.79 15.06 4.80
N GLU A 32 0.59 15.62 4.63
CA GLU A 32 0.37 17.07 4.62
C GLU A 32 0.78 17.72 5.95
N GLY A 33 0.52 17.04 7.07
CA GLY A 33 0.95 17.46 8.41
C GLY A 33 2.44 17.23 8.71
N GLY A 34 3.22 16.67 7.78
CA GLY A 34 4.66 16.39 7.98
C GLY A 34 4.95 15.31 9.02
N GLN A 35 3.95 14.51 9.41
CA GLN A 35 4.06 13.50 10.49
C GLN A 35 4.83 12.24 10.05
N ARG A 36 5.07 12.07 8.74
CA ARG A 36 5.85 10.96 8.19
C ARG A 36 7.02 11.47 7.34
N PRO A 37 8.08 12.01 7.99
CA PRO A 37 9.27 12.44 7.27
C PRO A 37 9.97 11.25 6.60
N GLY A 38 10.58 11.50 5.43
CA GLY A 38 11.34 10.49 4.70
C GLY A 38 10.52 9.54 3.81
N ILE A 39 9.19 9.69 3.77
CA ILE A 39 8.38 9.07 2.72
C ILE A 39 8.57 9.87 1.42
N THR A 40 9.04 9.20 0.38
CA THR A 40 9.29 9.78 -0.95
C THR A 40 8.51 9.06 -2.05
N GLY A 41 7.77 8.01 -1.72
CA GLY A 41 7.01 7.22 -2.69
C GLY A 41 5.74 6.61 -2.12
N LEU A 42 4.71 6.52 -2.96
CA LEU A 42 3.47 5.82 -2.67
C LEU A 42 3.31 4.67 -3.66
N ILE A 43 2.96 3.49 -3.13
CA ILE A 43 2.76 2.25 -3.87
C ILE A 43 1.25 1.98 -3.90
N ASP A 44 0.61 2.36 -5.00
CA ASP A 44 -0.85 2.25 -5.17
C ASP A 44 -1.28 0.81 -5.50
N ILE A 45 -1.92 0.15 -4.53
CA ILE A 45 -2.40 -1.23 -4.66
C ILE A 45 -3.85 -1.33 -5.18
N THR A 46 -4.52 -0.21 -5.47
CA THR A 46 -5.95 -0.19 -5.88
C THR A 46 -6.24 -0.91 -7.20
N ARG A 47 -5.19 -1.27 -7.95
CA ARG A 47 -5.28 -1.96 -9.24
C ARG A 47 -4.92 -3.44 -9.17
N ILE A 48 -4.55 -3.97 -8.01
CA ILE A 48 -4.24 -5.39 -7.85
C ILE A 48 -5.57 -6.16 -7.74
N PRO A 49 -5.87 -7.07 -8.68
CA PRO A 49 -7.10 -7.86 -8.62
C PRO A 49 -7.16 -8.74 -7.37
N GLY A 50 -8.34 -8.90 -6.79
CA GLY A 50 -8.57 -9.77 -5.63
C GLY A 50 -8.26 -9.12 -4.27
N LEU A 51 -7.79 -7.87 -4.22
CA LEU A 51 -7.59 -7.13 -2.97
C LEU A 51 -8.85 -6.40 -2.47
N ASP A 52 -9.93 -6.45 -3.24
CA ASP A 52 -11.22 -5.81 -2.97
C ASP A 52 -12.36 -6.83 -2.79
N GLU A 53 -12.02 -8.11 -2.62
CA GLU A 53 -12.98 -9.21 -2.50
C GLU A 53 -13.19 -9.64 -1.05
N ILE A 54 -14.40 -10.11 -0.75
CA ILE A 54 -14.73 -10.79 0.50
C ILE A 54 -14.87 -12.27 0.18
N THR A 55 -14.10 -13.12 0.86
CA THR A 55 -14.13 -14.57 0.70
C THR A 55 -14.26 -15.25 2.05
N MET A 56 -14.74 -16.49 2.06
CA MET A 56 -14.83 -17.36 3.24
C MET A 56 -14.04 -18.62 2.92
N ASP A 57 -13.12 -18.99 3.79
CA ASP A 57 -12.30 -20.18 3.59
C ASP A 57 -12.99 -21.44 4.14
N GLU A 58 -12.31 -22.58 4.05
CA GLU A 58 -12.84 -23.88 4.49
C GLU A 58 -13.12 -23.96 6.00
N GLN A 59 -12.59 -23.02 6.79
CA GLN A 59 -12.70 -22.99 8.25
C GLN A 59 -13.82 -22.07 8.75
N GLY A 60 -14.46 -21.29 7.87
CA GLY A 60 -15.59 -20.41 8.20
C GLY A 60 -15.14 -19.13 8.86
#